data_AF-A0AAW6TIZ1-F1
#
_entry.id   AF-A0AAW6TIZ1-F1
#
_cell.length_a   1.000
_cell.length_b   1.000
_cell.length_c   1.000
_cell.angle_alpha   90.00
_cell.angle_beta   90.00
_cell.angle_gamma   90.00
#
_symmetry.space_group_name_H-M   'P 1'
#
loop_
_entity.id
_entity.type
_entity.pdbx_description
1 polymer ?
#
loop_
_entity_poly.entity_id
_entity_poly.type
_entity_poly.pdbx_seq_one_letter_code
_entity_poly.pdbx_strand_id
1 'polypeptide(L)'
;MVLYRYPATAKVDKVIAKNKFYQQGNATHRIERLFVEQVETIRWAYKLSSQTINLSDSDTVKEIQIFQIHSRVAEFDTDICEFIDKTIPSPIIFEVHFSHQVKVIATYKRVNQADSQKVVLGKYYSSDWLEVNERQDLPLVFSIADLYEWLIERLLAVDLPKDLDLSPIAPQAIAQASVSHDTIADKIAYAEKVALLNKQIEVLQKRIDKEKQFNRQVEMNLQLQGLQKQLNEFLK
;
A
#
# COMPACT_ATOMS: atom_id res chain seq x y z
N MET A 1 5.44 -3.17 9.33
CA MET A 1 4.28 -2.28 9.58
C MET A 1 3.57 -2.72 10.86
N VAL A 2 2.84 -1.83 11.53
CA VAL A 2 2.05 -2.13 12.74
C VAL A 2 0.63 -1.62 12.56
N LEU A 3 -0.34 -2.15 13.32
CA LEU A 3 -1.70 -1.62 13.34
C LEU A 3 -1.79 -0.46 14.34
N TYR A 4 -2.69 0.49 14.07
CA TYR A 4 -2.87 1.66 14.92
C TYR A 4 -4.20 1.66 15.66
N ARG A 5 -4.22 2.23 16.87
CA ARG A 5 -5.43 2.55 17.63
C ARG A 5 -5.93 3.92 17.19
N TYR A 6 -7.12 3.94 16.62
CA TYR A 6 -7.78 5.19 16.25
C TYR A 6 -8.62 5.73 17.43
N PRO A 7 -8.63 7.05 17.65
CA PRO A 7 -9.35 7.64 18.77
C PRO A 7 -10.87 7.51 18.60
N ALA A 8 -11.58 7.40 19.72
CA ALA A 8 -13.03 7.25 19.74
C ALA A 8 -13.78 8.44 19.11
N THR A 9 -13.19 9.64 19.18
CA THR A 9 -13.69 10.87 18.55
C THR A 9 -13.76 10.80 17.03
N ALA A 10 -12.96 9.93 16.40
CA ALA A 10 -12.95 9.71 14.95
C ALA A 10 -13.83 8.52 14.51
N LYS A 11 -14.51 7.85 15.45
CA LYS A 11 -15.27 6.62 15.19
C LYS A 11 -16.57 6.94 14.43
N VAL A 12 -16.80 6.22 13.34
CA VAL A 12 -18.02 6.31 12.52
C VAL A 12 -18.88 5.05 12.67
N ASP A 13 -18.24 3.87 12.63
CA ASP A 13 -18.86 2.55 12.87
C ASP A 13 -20.12 2.26 12.04
N LYS A 14 -20.07 2.56 10.74
CA LYS A 14 -21.19 2.40 9.82
C LYS A 14 -20.98 1.22 8.87
N VAL A 15 -21.88 0.26 8.88
CA VAL A 15 -21.88 -0.83 7.91
C VAL A 15 -22.38 -0.30 6.55
N ILE A 16 -21.63 -0.59 5.50
CA ILE A 16 -21.97 -0.18 4.13
C ILE A 16 -22.39 -1.42 3.35
N ALA A 17 -23.63 -1.40 2.87
CA ALA A 17 -24.14 -2.45 2.00
C ALA A 17 -23.38 -2.45 0.67
N LYS A 18 -22.96 -3.64 0.22
CA LYS A 18 -22.24 -3.83 -1.05
C LYS A 18 -22.97 -3.20 -2.25
N ASN A 19 -24.30 -3.29 -2.24
CA ASN A 19 -25.17 -2.70 -3.26
C ASN A 19 -25.00 -1.19 -3.44
N LYS A 20 -24.57 -0.45 -2.40
CA LYS A 20 -24.30 0.98 -2.54
C LYS A 20 -23.13 1.25 -3.47
N PHE A 21 -22.11 0.40 -3.44
CA PHE A 21 -20.96 0.54 -4.34
C PHE A 21 -21.35 0.20 -5.80
N TYR A 22 -22.22 -0.79 -6.01
CA TYR A 22 -22.72 -1.11 -7.37
C TYR A 22 -23.60 -0.01 -7.96
N GLN A 23 -24.34 0.73 -7.13
CA GLN A 23 -25.20 1.83 -7.60
C GLN A 23 -24.42 3.11 -7.88
N GLN A 24 -23.32 3.34 -7.15
CA GLN A 24 -22.52 4.55 -7.26
C GLN A 24 -21.35 4.42 -8.25
N GLY A 25 -20.87 3.20 -8.50
CA GLY A 25 -19.84 2.91 -9.49
C GLY A 25 -20.40 2.09 -10.64
N ASN A 26 -19.82 2.25 -11.84
CA ASN A 26 -20.11 1.37 -12.98
C ASN A 26 -19.44 0.00 -12.74
N ALA A 27 -19.96 -0.78 -11.78
CA ALA A 27 -19.44 -2.10 -11.44
C ALA A 27 -19.54 -3.02 -12.66
N THR A 28 -18.44 -3.70 -12.98
CA THR A 28 -18.47 -4.78 -13.95
C THR A 28 -18.93 -6.06 -13.26
N HIS A 29 -19.50 -7.00 -14.00
CA HIS A 29 -19.90 -8.32 -13.49
C HIS A 29 -18.74 -9.05 -12.77
N ARG A 30 -17.48 -8.80 -13.18
CA ARG A 30 -16.29 -9.32 -12.49
C ARG A 30 -16.15 -8.76 -11.08
N ILE A 31 -16.25 -7.44 -10.92
CA ILE A 31 -16.16 -6.77 -9.62
C ILE A 31 -17.32 -7.22 -8.72
N GLU A 32 -18.55 -7.26 -9.23
CA GLU A 32 -19.71 -7.74 -8.46
C GLU A 32 -19.46 -9.15 -7.90
N ARG A 33 -18.96 -10.04 -8.75
CA ARG A 33 -18.58 -11.40 -8.36
C ARG A 33 -17.50 -11.41 -7.27
N LEU A 34 -16.44 -10.61 -7.39
CA LEU A 34 -15.40 -10.49 -6.36
C LEU A 34 -15.98 -10.05 -5.01
N PHE A 35 -16.86 -9.07 -4.98
CA PHE A 35 -17.55 -8.65 -3.75
C PHE A 35 -18.47 -9.75 -3.17
N VAL A 36 -19.08 -10.57 -4.02
CA VAL A 36 -19.94 -11.68 -3.59
C VAL A 36 -19.12 -12.87 -3.11
N GLU A 37 -17.96 -13.14 -3.67
CA GLU A 37 -17.12 -14.29 -3.30
C GLU A 37 -16.22 -13.96 -2.12
N GLN A 38 -15.54 -12.82 -2.14
CA GLN A 38 -14.44 -12.52 -1.22
C GLN A 38 -14.85 -11.67 -0.02
N VAL A 39 -15.80 -10.74 -0.17
CA VAL A 39 -16.16 -9.82 0.91
C VAL A 39 -17.29 -10.40 1.73
N GLU A 40 -17.19 -10.37 3.06
CA GLU A 40 -18.32 -10.66 3.94
C GLU A 40 -19.07 -9.37 4.27
N THR A 41 -18.37 -8.43 4.92
CA THR A 41 -18.92 -7.14 5.33
C THR A 41 -17.92 -6.01 5.10
N ILE A 42 -18.44 -4.81 4.85
CA ILE A 42 -17.65 -3.59 4.74
C ILE A 42 -18.17 -2.62 5.80
N ARG A 43 -17.27 -2.12 6.64
CA ARG A 43 -17.56 -1.15 7.68
C ARG A 43 -16.69 0.08 7.46
N TRP A 44 -17.33 1.23 7.35
CA TRP A 44 -16.64 2.51 7.53
C TRP A 44 -16.42 2.71 9.02
N ALA A 45 -15.20 2.41 9.46
CA ALA A 45 -14.87 2.32 10.87
C ALA A 45 -14.54 3.69 11.45
N TYR A 46 -13.67 4.46 10.77
CA TYR A 46 -13.21 5.76 11.23
C TYR A 46 -13.11 6.79 10.11
N LYS A 47 -13.23 8.07 10.50
CA LYS A 47 -12.96 9.24 9.69
C LYS A 47 -12.01 10.14 10.47
N LEU A 48 -10.75 10.16 10.05
CA LEU A 48 -9.70 10.97 10.67
C LEU A 48 -9.68 12.33 9.99
N SER A 49 -10.06 13.38 10.70
CA SER A 49 -9.85 14.79 10.35
C SER A 49 -9.00 15.49 11.41
N SER A 50 -8.40 16.61 11.05
CA SER A 50 -7.71 17.56 11.96
C SER A 50 -8.42 17.71 13.31
N GLN A 51 -9.74 17.95 13.29
CA GLN A 51 -10.56 18.11 14.48
C GLN A 51 -10.71 16.82 15.30
N THR A 52 -10.94 15.68 14.65
CA THR A 52 -11.19 14.42 15.36
C THR A 52 -9.96 13.84 16.05
N ILE A 53 -8.76 14.17 15.56
CA ILE A 53 -7.48 13.64 16.07
C ILE A 53 -6.54 14.75 16.57
N ASN A 54 -7.03 15.98 16.70
CA ASN A 54 -6.32 17.15 17.20
C ASN A 54 -4.99 17.44 16.46
N LEU A 55 -5.05 17.45 15.13
CA LEU A 55 -3.93 17.80 14.24
C LEU A 55 -4.23 19.09 13.48
N SER A 56 -3.19 19.72 12.92
CA SER A 56 -3.36 20.87 12.03
C SER A 56 -4.05 20.47 10.73
N ASP A 57 -4.86 21.39 10.20
CA ASP A 57 -5.42 21.27 8.86
C ASP A 57 -4.33 21.27 7.80
N SER A 58 -4.64 20.64 6.66
CA SER A 58 -3.84 20.73 5.44
C SER A 58 -4.74 21.04 4.25
N ASP A 59 -4.20 21.68 3.23
CA ASP A 59 -4.92 21.95 1.98
C ASP A 59 -4.91 20.77 1.00
N THR A 60 -3.95 19.85 1.15
CA THR A 60 -3.83 18.68 0.29
C THR A 60 -4.72 17.52 0.77
N VAL A 61 -4.79 17.31 2.09
CA VAL A 61 -5.57 16.24 2.72
C VAL A 61 -6.46 16.85 3.78
N LYS A 62 -7.78 16.73 3.61
CA LYS A 62 -8.76 17.21 4.61
C LYS A 62 -9.16 16.12 5.60
N GLU A 63 -9.18 14.87 5.16
CA GLU A 63 -9.55 13.72 5.97
C GLU A 63 -8.97 12.42 5.40
N ILE A 64 -8.81 11.41 6.25
CA ILE A 64 -8.42 10.04 5.91
C ILE A 64 -9.53 9.11 6.38
N GLN A 65 -9.99 8.20 5.53
CA GLN A 65 -11.02 7.23 5.91
C GLN A 65 -10.41 5.86 6.19
N ILE A 66 -10.90 5.20 7.24
CA ILE A 66 -10.51 3.84 7.59
C ILE A 66 -11.69 2.91 7.30
N PHE A 67 -11.49 2.01 6.34
CA PHE A 67 -12.48 0.99 5.98
C PHE A 67 -12.02 -0.37 6.46
N GLN A 68 -12.85 -1.03 7.25
CA GLN A 68 -12.65 -2.41 7.68
C GLN A 68 -13.43 -3.33 6.76
N ILE A 69 -12.73 -4.20 6.04
CA ILE A 69 -13.30 -5.19 5.15
C ILE A 69 -13.10 -6.55 5.79
N HIS A 70 -14.18 -7.22 6.17
CA HIS A 70 -14.10 -8.62 6.59
C HIS A 70 -14.10 -9.48 5.34
N SER A 71 -12.97 -10.14 5.07
CA SER A 71 -12.77 -11.04 3.95
C SER A 71 -13.17 -12.46 4.34
N ARG A 72 -13.74 -13.19 3.38
CA ARG A 72 -14.04 -14.63 3.47
C ARG A 72 -12.87 -15.50 3.04
N VAL A 73 -11.88 -14.90 2.38
CA VAL A 73 -10.71 -15.58 1.82
C VAL A 73 -9.43 -14.91 2.28
N ALA A 74 -8.36 -15.69 2.39
CA ALA A 74 -7.02 -15.17 2.69
C ALA A 74 -6.42 -14.42 1.48
N GLU A 75 -6.68 -14.90 0.27
CA GLU A 75 -6.22 -14.21 -0.95
C GLU A 75 -7.26 -13.17 -1.37
N PHE A 76 -7.03 -11.93 -0.96
CA PHE A 76 -7.93 -10.81 -1.20
C PHE A 76 -7.48 -10.01 -2.42
N ASP A 77 -8.41 -9.76 -3.34
CA ASP A 77 -8.16 -9.03 -4.58
C ASP A 77 -8.21 -7.51 -4.36
N THR A 78 -7.14 -6.81 -4.71
CA THR A 78 -7.01 -5.35 -4.56
C THR A 78 -7.96 -4.56 -5.46
N ASP A 79 -8.54 -5.18 -6.50
CA ASP A 79 -9.51 -4.54 -7.38
C ASP A 79 -10.78 -4.10 -6.63
N ILE A 80 -11.09 -4.78 -5.51
CA ILE A 80 -12.17 -4.39 -4.60
C ILE A 80 -11.85 -3.05 -3.93
N CYS A 81 -10.61 -2.88 -3.44
CA CYS A 81 -10.13 -1.62 -2.88
C CYS A 81 -10.15 -0.52 -3.94
N GLU A 82 -9.64 -0.80 -5.14
CA GLU A 82 -9.63 0.17 -6.24
C GLU A 82 -11.04 0.64 -6.60
N PHE A 83 -12.00 -0.28 -6.64
CA PHE A 83 -13.39 0.06 -6.94
C PHE A 83 -14.01 0.96 -5.87
N ILE A 84 -13.78 0.67 -4.58
CA ILE A 84 -14.27 1.51 -3.47
C ILE A 84 -13.59 2.89 -3.54
N ASP A 85 -12.29 2.93 -3.73
CA ASP A 85 -11.49 4.15 -3.66
C ASP A 85 -11.80 5.13 -4.80
N LYS A 86 -12.26 4.63 -5.96
CA LYS A 86 -12.77 5.44 -7.08
C LYS A 86 -14.06 6.20 -6.75
N THR A 87 -14.85 5.72 -5.79
CA THR A 87 -16.14 6.34 -5.42
C THR A 87 -16.01 7.44 -4.36
N ILE A 88 -14.84 7.54 -3.70
CA ILE A 88 -14.62 8.43 -2.56
C ILE A 88 -13.40 9.32 -2.85
N PRO A 89 -13.52 10.65 -2.85
CA PRO A 89 -12.38 11.53 -3.16
C PRO A 89 -11.29 11.57 -2.09
N SER A 90 -11.62 11.33 -0.82
CA SER A 90 -10.63 11.35 0.27
C SER A 90 -9.76 10.09 0.29
N PRO A 91 -8.52 10.16 0.79
CA PRO A 91 -7.67 8.99 0.98
C PRO A 91 -8.31 7.91 1.86
N ILE A 92 -8.11 6.64 1.49
CA ILE A 92 -8.61 5.49 2.23
C ILE A 92 -7.47 4.57 2.65
N ILE A 93 -7.49 4.14 3.91
CA ILE A 93 -6.73 3.00 4.41
C ILE A 93 -7.71 1.84 4.63
N PHE A 94 -7.46 0.73 3.94
CA PHE A 94 -8.26 -0.49 4.09
C PHE A 94 -7.59 -1.42 5.09
N GLU A 95 -8.32 -1.79 6.13
CA GLU A 95 -7.97 -2.91 7.02
C GLU A 95 -8.77 -4.13 6.57
N VAL A 96 -8.12 -5.07 5.89
CA VAL A 96 -8.73 -6.33 5.46
C VAL A 96 -8.55 -7.36 6.57
N HIS A 97 -9.64 -7.72 7.22
CA HIS A 97 -9.69 -8.72 8.27
C HIS A 97 -9.95 -10.10 7.68
N PHE A 98 -9.14 -11.09 8.07
CA PHE A 98 -9.40 -12.50 7.78
C PHE A 98 -9.00 -13.33 9.00
N SER A 99 -9.93 -14.12 9.52
CA SER A 99 -9.74 -14.84 10.79
C SER A 99 -9.31 -13.89 11.92
N HIS A 100 -8.14 -14.11 12.53
CA HIS A 100 -7.61 -13.27 13.62
C HIS A 100 -6.54 -12.26 13.18
N GLN A 101 -6.39 -12.08 11.86
CA GLN A 101 -5.34 -11.27 11.27
C GLN A 101 -5.91 -10.13 10.42
N VAL A 102 -5.09 -9.09 10.25
CA VAL A 102 -5.40 -7.90 9.47
C VAL A 102 -4.28 -7.63 8.48
N LYS A 103 -4.66 -7.38 7.23
CA LYS A 103 -3.78 -6.86 6.19
C LYS A 103 -4.17 -5.43 5.91
N VAL A 104 -3.21 -4.51 5.97
CA VAL A 104 -3.47 -3.11 5.63
C VAL A 104 -3.17 -2.90 4.15
N ILE A 105 -4.10 -2.29 3.42
CA ILE A 105 -4.00 -2.01 2.00
C ILE A 105 -4.32 -0.54 1.75
N ALA A 106 -3.48 0.17 1.01
CA ALA A 106 -3.77 1.54 0.59
C ALA A 106 -3.00 1.91 -0.69
N THR A 107 -3.43 2.99 -1.33
CA THR A 107 -2.67 3.69 -2.37
C THR A 107 -2.42 5.13 -1.92
N TYR A 108 -1.33 5.72 -2.41
CA TYR A 108 -1.21 7.17 -2.36
C TYR A 108 -2.14 7.80 -3.38
N LYS A 109 -3.06 8.62 -2.90
CA LYS A 109 -4.10 9.29 -3.68
C LYS A 109 -3.65 10.72 -3.93
N ARG A 110 -3.29 11.03 -5.17
CA ARG A 110 -2.80 12.36 -5.55
C ARG A 110 -3.85 13.15 -6.31
N VAL A 111 -3.86 14.46 -6.10
CA VAL A 111 -4.55 15.39 -7.01
C VAL A 111 -3.81 15.41 -8.35
N ASN A 112 -4.57 15.43 -9.45
CA ASN A 112 -3.99 15.53 -10.78
C ASN A 112 -3.42 16.94 -10.98
N GLN A 113 -2.15 17.02 -11.38
CA GLN A 113 -1.46 18.29 -11.63
C GLN A 113 -2.08 19.09 -12.78
N ALA A 114 -2.70 18.41 -13.75
CA ALA A 114 -3.34 19.05 -14.90
C ALA A 114 -4.81 19.42 -14.64
N ASP A 115 -5.45 18.80 -13.64
CA ASP A 115 -6.87 19.00 -13.32
C ASP A 115 -7.07 18.78 -11.83
N SER A 116 -7.06 19.87 -11.06
CA SER A 116 -7.13 19.81 -9.58
C SER A 116 -8.42 19.20 -9.04
N GLN A 117 -9.44 18.98 -9.87
CA GLN A 117 -10.68 18.29 -9.49
C GLN A 117 -10.60 16.78 -9.69
N LYS A 118 -9.60 16.27 -10.41
CA LYS A 118 -9.41 14.85 -10.65
C LYS A 118 -8.38 14.27 -9.71
N VAL A 119 -8.70 13.09 -9.20
CA VAL A 119 -7.82 12.29 -8.37
C VAL A 119 -7.20 11.21 -9.22
N VAL A 120 -5.90 10.95 -9.03
CA VAL A 120 -5.18 9.84 -9.65
C VAL A 120 -4.83 8.82 -8.58
N LEU A 121 -5.26 7.58 -8.81
CA LEU A 121 -4.86 6.42 -8.01
C LEU A 121 -3.55 5.85 -8.55
N GLY A 122 -2.64 5.51 -7.64
CA GLY A 122 -1.38 4.84 -7.96
C GLY A 122 -1.50 3.32 -7.81
N LYS A 123 -0.34 2.67 -7.63
CA LYS A 123 -0.28 1.27 -7.24
C LYS A 123 -0.81 1.09 -5.82
N TYR A 124 -1.54 0.01 -5.58
CA TYR A 124 -1.89 -0.43 -4.23
C TYR A 124 -0.71 -1.12 -3.56
N TYR A 125 -0.48 -0.77 -2.30
CA TYR A 125 0.51 -1.39 -1.42
C TYR A 125 -0.21 -2.14 -0.31
N SER A 126 0.36 -3.26 0.11
CA SER A 126 -0.20 -4.10 1.16
C SER A 126 0.85 -4.47 2.19
N SER A 127 0.46 -4.52 3.46
CA SER A 127 1.29 -5.09 4.52
C SER A 127 1.30 -6.63 4.47
N ASP A 128 2.23 -7.22 5.23
CA ASP A 128 2.09 -8.59 5.71
C ASP A 128 0.82 -8.74 6.58
N TRP A 129 0.42 -9.98 6.87
CA TRP A 129 -0.64 -10.24 7.86
C TRP A 129 -0.15 -9.86 9.26
N LEU A 130 -0.93 -9.02 9.95
CA LEU A 130 -0.67 -8.52 11.30
C LEU A 130 -1.70 -9.08 12.27
N GLU A 131 -1.30 -9.33 13.51
CA GLU A 131 -2.21 -9.78 14.56
C GLU A 131 -3.17 -8.66 14.97
N VAL A 132 -4.48 -8.94 14.97
CA VAL A 132 -5.53 -7.92 15.13
C VAL A 132 -5.46 -7.15 16.46
N ASN A 133 -4.91 -7.80 17.49
CA ASN A 133 -4.87 -7.30 18.87
C ASN A 133 -3.63 -6.42 19.14
N GLU A 134 -2.61 -6.46 18.29
CA GLU A 134 -1.36 -5.73 18.48
C GLU A 134 -1.45 -4.35 17.81
N ARG A 135 -2.10 -3.42 18.51
CA ARG A 135 -2.26 -2.04 18.03
C ARG A 135 -1.46 -1.05 18.87
N GLN A 136 -0.72 -0.17 18.19
CA GLN A 136 0.03 0.94 18.79
C GLN A 136 -0.76 2.25 18.67
N ASP A 137 -0.39 3.26 19.46
CA ASP A 137 -0.97 4.59 19.32
C ASP A 137 -0.51 5.27 18.03
N LEU A 138 -1.30 6.23 17.54
CA LEU A 138 -0.95 7.01 16.35
C LEU A 138 0.40 7.73 16.54
N PRO A 139 1.20 7.87 15.48
CA PRO A 139 2.47 8.58 15.55
C PRO A 139 2.25 10.05 15.91
N LEU A 140 3.25 10.66 16.53
CA LEU A 140 3.28 12.10 16.77
C LEU A 140 3.64 12.82 15.46
N VAL A 141 2.64 13.48 14.87
CA VAL A 141 2.75 14.25 13.63
C VAL A 141 2.03 15.59 13.82
N PHE A 142 2.30 16.57 12.95
CA PHE A 142 1.81 17.95 13.14
C PHE A 142 0.54 18.26 12.33
N SER A 143 0.36 17.61 11.18
CA SER A 143 -0.80 17.78 10.31
C SER A 143 -1.42 16.45 9.88
N ILE A 144 -2.67 16.52 9.42
CA ILE A 144 -3.37 15.36 8.83
C ILE A 144 -2.68 14.85 7.55
N ALA A 145 -2.00 15.72 6.80
CA ALA A 145 -1.23 15.31 5.64
C ALA A 145 0.01 14.52 6.04
N ASP A 146 0.73 14.96 7.08
CA ASP A 146 1.88 14.22 7.63
C ASP A 146 1.47 12.83 8.12
N LEU A 147 0.28 12.72 8.75
CA LEU A 147 -0.25 11.42 9.15
C LEU A 147 -0.50 10.52 7.94
N TYR A 148 -1.08 11.07 6.89
CA TYR A 148 -1.36 10.31 5.68
C TYR A 148 -0.07 9.81 5.02
N GLU A 149 0.91 10.69 4.83
CA GLU A 149 2.20 10.35 4.26
C GLU A 149 2.92 9.30 5.12
N TRP A 150 2.90 9.46 6.44
CA TRP A 150 3.46 8.48 7.37
C TRP A 150 2.85 7.08 7.19
N LEU A 151 1.51 6.99 7.10
CA LEU A 151 0.82 5.70 6.92
C LEU A 151 1.20 5.04 5.59
N ILE A 152 1.32 5.82 4.52
CA ILE A 152 1.72 5.33 3.20
C ILE A 152 3.19 4.89 3.21
N GLU A 153 4.09 5.66 3.80
CA GLU A 153 5.51 5.28 3.91
C GLU A 153 5.71 3.95 4.63
N ARG A 154 4.90 3.66 5.66
CA ARG A 154 4.96 2.37 6.37
C ARG A 154 4.53 1.20 5.50
N LEU A 155 3.69 1.42 4.48
CA LEU A 155 3.31 0.42 3.49
C LEU A 155 4.39 0.26 2.40
N LEU A 156 5.01 1.36 1.96
CA LEU A 156 6.10 1.33 0.98
C LEU A 156 7.31 0.52 1.47
N ALA A 157 7.62 0.62 2.77
CA ALA A 157 8.73 -0.11 3.38
C ALA A 157 8.55 -1.65 3.40
N VAL A 158 7.34 -2.17 3.14
CA VAL A 158 7.05 -3.62 3.18
C VAL A 158 7.34 -4.32 1.85
N ASP A 159 7.25 -3.61 0.71
CA ASP A 159 7.46 -4.17 -0.64
C ASP A 159 8.95 -4.41 -0.99
N LEU A 160 9.88 -4.16 -0.05
CA LEU A 160 11.31 -4.44 -0.20
C LEU A 160 11.63 -5.88 0.24
N PRO A 161 12.28 -6.71 -0.61
CA PRO A 161 12.68 -8.06 -0.22
C PRO A 161 13.59 -8.02 1.00
N LYS A 162 13.16 -8.64 2.10
CA LYS A 162 13.98 -8.84 3.32
C LYS A 162 15.11 -9.87 3.10
N ASP A 163 14.96 -10.72 2.09
CA ASP A 163 15.82 -11.87 1.81
C ASP A 163 16.94 -11.58 0.79
N LEU A 164 17.14 -10.31 0.41
CA LEU A 164 18.35 -9.99 -0.34
C LEU A 164 19.52 -10.16 0.63
N ASP A 165 20.31 -11.22 0.42
CA ASP A 165 21.53 -11.60 1.14
C ASP A 165 22.64 -10.53 0.91
N LEU A 166 22.30 -9.29 1.24
CA LEU A 166 23.14 -8.11 1.23
C LEU A 166 23.60 -7.86 2.67
N SER A 167 24.66 -8.55 3.06
CA SER A 167 25.48 -8.16 4.21
C SER A 167 25.80 -6.65 4.18
N PRO A 168 26.27 -6.07 5.31
CA PRO A 168 25.52 -5.51 6.43
C PRO A 168 24.88 -4.13 6.13
N ILE A 169 24.51 -3.83 4.89
CA ILE A 169 24.11 -2.46 4.47
C ILE A 169 22.58 -2.29 4.46
N ALA A 170 21.81 -3.38 4.33
CA ALA A 170 20.38 -3.32 4.01
C ALA A 170 19.50 -2.54 5.01
N PRO A 171 19.60 -2.70 6.35
CA PRO A 171 18.71 -1.96 7.25
C PRO A 171 19.07 -0.47 7.35
N GLN A 172 20.35 -0.13 7.15
CA GLN A 172 20.88 1.22 7.36
C GLN A 172 20.77 2.09 6.10
N ALA A 173 21.00 1.52 4.91
CA ALA A 173 20.82 2.24 3.64
C ALA A 173 19.34 2.49 3.33
N ILE A 174 18.41 1.61 3.70
CA ILE A 174 16.96 1.86 3.54
C ILE A 174 16.51 2.99 4.50
N ALA A 175 17.06 3.03 5.71
CA ALA A 175 16.84 4.12 6.65
C ALA A 175 17.48 5.43 6.18
N GLN A 176 18.62 5.39 5.47
CA GLN A 176 19.33 6.57 4.94
C GLN A 176 18.75 7.08 3.60
N ALA A 177 18.31 6.21 2.69
CA ALA A 177 17.65 6.58 1.44
C ALA A 177 16.25 7.18 1.68
N SER A 178 15.59 6.78 2.77
CA SER A 178 14.37 7.44 3.26
C SER A 178 14.61 8.89 3.71
N VAL A 179 15.87 9.30 3.94
CA VAL A 179 16.27 10.65 4.40
C VAL A 179 16.65 11.55 3.22
N SER A 180 16.90 11.01 2.02
CA SER A 180 17.33 11.79 0.84
C SER A 180 16.19 12.23 -0.09
N HIS A 181 14.97 11.74 0.13
CA HIS A 181 13.80 12.07 -0.68
C HIS A 181 12.91 13.06 0.06
N ASP A 182 12.96 14.33 -0.36
CA ASP A 182 12.25 15.44 0.28
C ASP A 182 10.72 15.34 0.16
N THR A 183 10.20 14.60 -0.82
CA THR A 183 8.75 14.47 -1.04
C THR A 183 8.27 13.02 -1.06
N ILE A 184 7.02 12.79 -0.62
CA ILE A 184 6.36 11.49 -0.72
C ILE A 184 6.27 10.97 -2.17
N ALA A 185 6.17 11.88 -3.16
CA ALA A 185 6.16 11.51 -4.56
C ALA A 185 7.49 10.87 -5.00
N ASP A 186 8.61 11.42 -4.52
CA ASP A 186 9.94 10.86 -4.80
C ASP A 186 10.10 9.50 -4.12
N LYS A 187 9.62 9.35 -2.89
CA LYS A 187 9.63 8.07 -2.15
C LYS A 187 8.80 6.99 -2.86
N ILE A 188 7.64 7.35 -3.42
CA ILE A 188 6.80 6.46 -4.21
C ILE A 188 7.51 6.05 -5.50
N ALA A 189 8.04 7.02 -6.26
CA ALA A 189 8.75 6.75 -7.50
C ALA A 189 9.98 5.85 -7.26
N TYR A 190 10.68 6.08 -6.16
CA TYR A 190 11.78 5.25 -5.70
C TYR A 190 11.32 3.81 -5.43
N ALA A 191 10.27 3.63 -4.63
CA ALA A 191 9.72 2.32 -4.30
C ALA A 191 9.22 1.55 -5.55
N GLU A 192 8.56 2.24 -6.49
CA GLU A 192 8.12 1.65 -7.75
C GLU A 192 9.29 1.18 -8.62
N LYS A 193 10.36 1.98 -8.70
CA LYS A 193 11.56 1.62 -9.46
C LYS A 193 12.30 0.42 -8.84
N VAL A 194 12.40 0.38 -7.51
CA VAL A 194 12.95 -0.77 -6.77
C VAL A 194 12.11 -2.02 -7.03
N ALA A 195 10.78 -1.92 -6.94
CA ALA A 195 9.88 -3.04 -7.19
C ALA A 195 9.99 -3.56 -8.64
N LEU A 196 10.15 -2.66 -9.62
CA LEU A 196 10.34 -3.04 -11.02
C LEU A 196 11.64 -3.84 -11.22
N LEU A 197 12.76 -3.35 -10.68
CA LEU A 197 14.06 -4.03 -10.77
C LEU A 197 14.01 -5.40 -10.07
N ASN A 198 13.41 -5.48 -8.89
CA ASN A 198 13.23 -6.75 -8.18
C ASN A 198 12.40 -7.76 -8.98
N LYS A 199 11.29 -7.32 -9.60
CA LYS A 199 10.47 -8.19 -10.44
C LYS A 199 11.24 -8.70 -11.66
N GLN A 200 12.08 -7.85 -12.27
CA GLN A 200 12.94 -8.26 -13.37
C GLN A 200 13.96 -9.31 -12.91
N ILE A 201 14.58 -9.13 -11.75
CA ILE A 201 15.51 -10.09 -11.15
C ILE A 201 14.80 -11.43 -10.88
N GLU A 202 13.62 -11.43 -10.26
CA GLU A 202 12.88 -12.64 -9.93
C GLU A 202 12.44 -13.43 -11.18
N VAL A 203 11.94 -12.75 -12.21
CA VAL A 203 11.57 -13.37 -13.49
C VAL A 203 12.81 -13.98 -14.16
N LEU A 204 13.94 -13.28 -14.11
CA LEU A 204 15.18 -13.72 -14.74
C LEU A 204 15.80 -14.90 -13.97
N GLN A 205 15.76 -14.89 -12.64
CA GLN A 205 16.14 -16.02 -11.79
C GLN A 205 15.30 -17.26 -12.10
N LYS A 206 13.97 -17.13 -12.13
CA LYS A 206 13.06 -18.24 -12.50
C LYS A 206 13.30 -18.77 -13.92
N ARG A 207 13.79 -17.93 -14.84
CA ARG A 207 14.18 -18.35 -16.20
C ARG A 207 15.50 -19.11 -16.20
N ILE A 208 16.50 -18.64 -15.44
CA ILE A 208 17.78 -19.33 -15.25
C ILE A 208 17.55 -20.74 -14.71
N ASP A 209 16.73 -20.87 -13.65
CA ASP A 209 16.45 -22.16 -13.00
C ASP A 209 15.78 -23.18 -13.93
N LYS A 210 15.06 -22.70 -14.96
CA LYS A 210 14.34 -23.54 -15.93
C LYS A 210 15.15 -23.81 -17.21
N GLU A 211 16.20 -23.03 -17.48
CA GLU A 211 17.01 -23.18 -18.68
C GLU A 211 17.96 -24.38 -18.53
N LYS A 212 18.15 -25.16 -19.59
CA LYS A 212 19.03 -26.35 -19.58
C LYS A 212 20.35 -26.11 -20.32
N GLN A 213 20.39 -25.12 -21.22
CA GLN A 213 21.59 -24.79 -21.96
C GLN A 213 22.54 -23.94 -21.12
N PHE A 214 23.71 -24.49 -20.77
CA PHE A 214 24.71 -23.81 -19.95
C PHE A 214 25.11 -22.43 -20.50
N ASN A 215 25.35 -22.32 -21.81
CA ASN A 215 25.75 -21.03 -22.41
C ASN A 215 24.68 -19.94 -22.23
N ARG A 216 23.39 -20.31 -22.29
CA ARG A 216 22.28 -19.38 -22.06
C ARG A 216 22.11 -19.04 -20.57
N GLN A 217 22.35 -20.00 -19.68
CA GLN A 217 22.39 -19.73 -18.25
C GLN A 217 23.50 -18.73 -17.89
N VAL A 218 24.69 -18.85 -18.50
CA VAL A 218 25.79 -17.91 -18.26
C VAL A 218 25.44 -16.50 -18.73
N GLU A 219 24.85 -16.35 -19.92
CA GLU A 219 24.39 -15.05 -20.43
C GLU A 219 23.32 -14.41 -19.53
N MET A 220 22.33 -15.20 -19.09
CA MET A 220 21.31 -14.72 -18.16
C MET A 220 21.90 -14.37 -16.79
N ASN A 221 22.85 -15.15 -16.27
CA ASN A 221 23.52 -14.83 -15.01
C ASN A 221 24.30 -13.50 -15.07
N LEU A 222 24.92 -13.18 -16.22
CA LEU A 222 25.56 -11.86 -16.43
C LEU A 222 24.53 -10.72 -16.40
N GLN A 223 23.36 -10.92 -17.02
CA GLN A 223 22.25 -9.95 -16.97
C GLN A 223 21.71 -9.79 -15.54
N LEU A 224 21.61 -10.89 -14.79
CA LEU A 224 21.19 -10.90 -13.40
C LEU A 224 22.13 -10.08 -12.51
N GLN A 225 23.44 -10.28 -12.65
CA GLN A 225 24.46 -9.50 -11.93
C GLN A 225 24.39 -8.01 -12.29
N GLY A 226 24.13 -7.69 -13.57
CA GLY A 226 23.94 -6.31 -14.01
C GLY A 226 22.75 -5.63 -13.32
N LEU A 227 21.59 -6.30 -13.28
CA LEU A 227 20.39 -5.80 -12.60
C LEU A 227 20.58 -5.69 -11.09
N GLN A 228 21.24 -6.66 -10.45
CA GLN A 228 21.59 -6.59 -9.03
C GLN A 228 22.54 -5.43 -8.72
N LYS A 229 23.50 -5.14 -9.60
CA LYS A 229 24.40 -4.00 -9.45
C LYS A 229 23.64 -2.67 -9.58
N GLN A 230 22.75 -2.54 -10.56
CA GLN A 230 21.90 -1.36 -10.72
C GLN A 230 20.99 -1.15 -9.50
N LEU A 231 20.43 -2.22 -8.95
CA LEU A 231 19.66 -2.14 -7.72
C LEU A 231 20.53 -1.66 -6.56
N ASN A 232 21.72 -2.25 -6.37
CA ASN A 232 22.64 -1.83 -5.30
C ASN A 232 23.15 -0.39 -5.45
N GLU A 233 23.35 0.10 -6.68
CA GLU A 233 23.69 1.51 -6.94
C GLU A 233 22.50 2.43 -6.64
N PHE A 234 21.27 1.98 -6.88
CA PHE A 234 20.06 2.74 -6.58
C PHE A 234 19.67 2.71 -5.09
N LEU A 235 20.16 1.71 -4.34
CA LEU A 235 19.96 1.58 -2.89
C LEU A 235 21.03 2.33 -2.06
N LYS A 236 22.12 2.81 -2.67
CA LYS A 236 23.19 3.60 -2.02
C LYS A 236 22.86 5.09 -2.02
#